data_AF-A0A1U7IF44-F1
#
_entry.id   AF-A0A1U7IF44-F1
#
_cell.length_a   1.000
_cell.length_b   1.000
_cell.length_c   1.000
_cell.angle_alpha   90.00
_cell.angle_beta   90.00
_cell.angle_gamma   90.00
#
_symmetry.space_group_name_H-M   'P 1'
#
loop_
_entity.id
_entity.type
_entity.pdbx_description
1 polymer ?
#
loop_
_entity_poly.entity_id
_entity_poly.type
_entity_poly.pdbx_seq_one_letter_code
_entity_poly.pdbx_strand_id
1 'polypeptide(L)'
;MIDHDRLFKELLTTFFFQFIELFFPEVATYLERDSLTFLDKEIFTDVTAGEQYEADLVAKVRFRGEESFFLIHTLPEGMPEAEVGCYMFTRFTRLYEKYGFPVYPVVIFPYYVPLHLKRDTYRLEFVNQDIVRFNYKVIYLAELHWRDFLHYRNPVAIALMAKMRVAPEERLTVITECLRMMGMVTLDSAKKLLIARFVDANLPLPAVEGRKFLLSLLMNSLKRCLGEISSEVEARICNLSIEQIAELGKEQFKFSDAADLVDWLDREVTN
;
A
#
# COMPACT_ATOMS: atom_id res chain seq x y z
N MET A 1 -5.83 -15.14 -9.15
CA MET A 1 -4.69 -14.22 -9.39
C MET A 1 -4.98 -12.96 -8.61
N ILE A 2 -4.10 -12.56 -7.70
CA ILE A 2 -4.31 -11.33 -6.92
C ILE A 2 -4.08 -10.15 -7.86
N ASP A 3 -5.07 -9.28 -7.94
CA ASP A 3 -4.99 -8.05 -8.72
C ASP A 3 -4.27 -6.97 -7.88
N HIS A 4 -2.95 -6.90 -8.03
CA HIS A 4 -2.10 -5.94 -7.31
C HIS A 4 -2.48 -4.51 -7.62
N ASP A 5 -2.85 -4.22 -8.87
CA ASP A 5 -3.21 -2.88 -9.33
C ASP A 5 -4.52 -2.42 -8.67
N ARG A 6 -5.50 -3.33 -8.56
CA ARG A 6 -6.74 -3.06 -7.84
C ARG A 6 -6.49 -2.79 -6.36
N LEU A 7 -5.64 -3.58 -5.69
CA LEU A 7 -5.29 -3.36 -4.28
C LEU A 7 -4.59 -2.01 -4.07
N PHE A 8 -3.71 -1.64 -5.00
CA PHE A 8 -3.03 -0.34 -4.96
C PHE A 8 -4.02 0.82 -5.13
N LYS A 9 -4.93 0.73 -6.09
CA LYS A 9 -5.99 1.71 -6.30
C LYS A 9 -6.90 1.83 -5.07
N GLU A 10 -7.31 0.70 -4.50
CA GLU A 10 -8.14 0.64 -3.29
C GLU A 10 -7.43 1.31 -2.09
N LEU A 11 -6.12 1.04 -1.92
CA LEU A 11 -5.29 1.68 -0.90
C LEU A 11 -5.24 3.21 -1.09
N LEU A 12 -4.90 3.68 -2.29
CA LEU A 12 -4.79 5.12 -2.57
C LEU A 12 -6.13 5.85 -2.46
N THR A 13 -7.23 5.21 -2.90
CA THR A 13 -8.58 5.79 -2.80
C THR A 13 -8.99 5.92 -1.32
N THR A 14 -8.73 4.88 -0.52
CA THR A 14 -9.11 4.85 0.91
C THR A 14 -8.28 5.80 1.76
N PHE A 15 -7.01 5.99 1.41
CA PHE A 15 -6.04 6.74 2.21
C PHE A 15 -5.40 7.90 1.43
N PHE A 16 -6.17 8.54 0.54
CA PHE A 16 -5.65 9.58 -0.36
C PHE A 16 -4.91 10.70 0.38
N PHE A 17 -5.51 11.27 1.43
CA PHE A 17 -4.86 12.34 2.19
C PHE A 17 -3.61 11.86 2.90
N GLN A 18 -3.63 10.66 3.49
CA GLN A 18 -2.45 10.10 4.13
C GLN A 18 -1.33 9.82 3.12
N PHE A 19 -1.66 9.48 1.87
CA PHE A 19 -0.69 9.34 0.79
C PHE A 19 -0.06 10.70 0.43
N ILE A 20 -0.87 11.75 0.23
CA ILE A 20 -0.37 13.09 -0.07
C ILE A 20 0.46 13.64 1.10
N GLU A 21 0.04 13.42 2.35
CA GLU A 21 0.80 13.81 3.55
C GLU A 21 2.15 13.11 3.65
N LEU A 22 2.21 11.84 3.25
CA LEU A 22 3.44 11.04 3.33
C LEU A 22 4.48 11.49 2.31
N PHE A 23 4.06 11.74 1.06
CA PHE A 23 4.99 12.00 -0.04
C PHE A 23 5.08 13.46 -0.47
N PHE A 24 4.06 14.27 -0.19
CA PHE A 24 3.95 15.67 -0.59
C PHE A 24 3.42 16.54 0.55
N PRO A 25 4.09 16.56 1.72
CA PRO A 25 3.58 17.22 2.93
C PRO A 25 3.27 18.71 2.73
N GLU A 26 4.07 19.42 1.94
CA GLU A 26 3.82 20.82 1.60
C GLU A 26 2.51 21.00 0.82
N VAL A 27 2.21 20.12 -0.12
CA VAL A 27 0.97 20.13 -0.91
C VAL A 27 -0.24 19.82 -0.03
N ALA A 28 -0.09 18.87 0.90
CA ALA A 28 -1.16 18.48 1.82
C ALA A 28 -1.69 19.66 2.65
N THR A 29 -0.85 20.66 2.96
CA THR A 29 -1.24 21.82 3.79
C THR A 29 -2.32 22.70 3.16
N TYR A 30 -2.50 22.62 1.85
CA TYR A 30 -3.42 23.47 1.09
C TYR A 30 -4.69 22.76 0.64
N LEU A 31 -4.84 21.47 0.96
CA LEU A 31 -5.98 20.66 0.53
C LEU A 31 -7.17 20.76 1.48
N GLU A 32 -8.36 20.95 0.90
CA GLU A 32 -9.62 20.99 1.64
C GLU A 32 -10.25 19.59 1.67
N ARG A 33 -10.13 18.90 2.81
CA ARG A 33 -10.43 17.45 2.88
C ARG A 33 -11.86 17.07 2.50
N ASP A 34 -12.83 17.90 2.87
CA ASP A 34 -14.25 17.65 2.66
C ASP A 34 -14.71 17.84 1.20
N SER A 35 -13.79 18.22 0.30
CA SER A 35 -14.07 18.43 -1.13
C SER A 35 -13.69 17.23 -2.02
N LEU A 36 -13.08 16.18 -1.46
CA LEU A 36 -12.57 15.05 -2.22
C LEU A 36 -13.69 14.30 -2.94
N THR A 37 -13.53 14.16 -4.25
CA THR A 37 -14.33 13.28 -5.11
C THR A 37 -13.41 12.55 -6.09
N PHE A 38 -13.71 11.31 -6.43
CA PHE A 38 -12.93 10.56 -7.42
C PHE A 38 -13.67 10.50 -8.75
N LEU A 39 -12.93 10.60 -9.86
CA LEU A 39 -13.48 10.49 -11.20
C LEU A 39 -13.25 9.09 -11.76
N ASP A 40 -14.27 8.56 -12.44
CA ASP A 40 -14.14 7.33 -13.21
C ASP A 40 -13.30 7.55 -14.48
N LYS A 41 -12.47 6.55 -14.81
CA LYS A 41 -11.52 6.61 -15.93
C LYS A 41 -12.21 6.75 -17.28
N GLU A 42 -13.36 6.09 -17.44
CA GLU A 42 -14.16 6.10 -18.67
C GLU A 42 -14.58 7.52 -19.08
N ILE A 43 -14.53 8.47 -18.15
CA ILE A 43 -14.93 9.84 -18.41
C ILE A 43 -13.88 10.57 -19.27
N PHE A 44 -12.62 10.13 -19.37
CA PHE A 44 -11.58 10.86 -20.13
C PHE A 44 -10.62 9.97 -20.93
N THR A 45 -10.85 8.67 -21.00
CA THR A 45 -10.10 7.74 -21.85
C THR A 45 -10.90 7.38 -23.09
N ASP A 46 -10.32 7.60 -24.28
CA ASP A 46 -10.94 7.20 -25.55
C ASP A 46 -10.90 5.66 -25.69
N VAL A 47 -12.07 5.03 -25.78
CA VAL A 47 -12.26 3.55 -25.83
C VAL A 47 -11.60 2.94 -27.08
N THR A 48 -11.29 3.76 -28.08
CA THR A 48 -10.73 3.35 -29.38
C THR A 48 -9.24 2.96 -29.36
N ALA A 49 -8.49 3.31 -28.32
CA ALA A 49 -7.04 3.04 -28.26
C ALA A 49 -6.68 1.65 -27.69
N GLY A 50 -7.64 0.86 -27.20
CA GLY A 50 -7.38 -0.49 -26.69
C GLY A 50 -6.42 -0.57 -25.50
N GLU A 51 -6.09 0.56 -24.86
CA GLU A 51 -5.15 0.64 -23.74
C GLU A 51 -5.80 0.07 -22.46
N GLN A 52 -5.57 -1.22 -22.20
CA GLN A 52 -5.83 -1.86 -20.91
C GLN A 52 -4.59 -1.75 -20.03
N TYR A 53 -4.38 -0.60 -19.39
CA TYR A 53 -3.41 -0.46 -18.31
C TYR A 53 -4.12 0.23 -17.12
N GLU A 54 -4.32 -0.49 -16.01
CA GLU A 54 -4.87 0.10 -14.78
C GLU A 54 -3.81 0.07 -13.66
N ALA A 55 -3.63 1.08 -12.80
CA ALA A 55 -4.60 2.12 -12.41
C ALA A 55 -4.10 3.58 -12.34
N ASP A 56 -4.71 4.43 -13.17
CA ASP A 56 -4.94 5.86 -12.92
C ASP A 56 -5.94 6.06 -11.76
N LEU A 57 -5.60 6.93 -10.81
CA LEU A 57 -6.50 7.52 -9.82
C LEU A 57 -6.57 9.02 -10.09
N VAL A 58 -7.79 9.52 -10.36
CA VAL A 58 -8.04 10.96 -10.51
C VAL A 58 -8.87 11.43 -9.33
N ALA A 59 -8.23 12.17 -8.44
CA ALA A 59 -8.87 12.79 -7.30
C ALA A 59 -9.15 14.26 -7.62
N LYS A 60 -10.42 14.67 -7.57
CA LYS A 60 -10.82 16.07 -7.60
C LYS A 60 -10.95 16.57 -6.17
N VAL A 61 -10.22 17.64 -5.86
CA VAL A 61 -10.14 18.21 -4.52
C VAL A 61 -9.86 19.70 -4.65
N ARG A 62 -10.41 20.51 -3.75
CA ARG A 62 -10.09 21.94 -3.66
C ARG A 62 -8.70 22.13 -3.08
N PHE A 63 -7.90 22.92 -3.79
CA PHE A 63 -6.56 23.36 -3.40
C PHE A 63 -6.57 24.88 -3.33
N ARG A 64 -6.39 25.45 -2.12
CA ARG A 64 -6.48 26.91 -1.88
C ARG A 64 -7.79 27.55 -2.40
N GLY A 65 -8.92 26.87 -2.23
CA GLY A 65 -10.24 27.35 -2.67
C GLY A 65 -10.58 27.08 -4.14
N GLU A 66 -9.63 26.59 -4.95
CA GLU A 66 -9.86 26.31 -6.38
C GLU A 66 -9.99 24.81 -6.65
N GLU A 67 -10.91 24.44 -7.53
CA GLU A 67 -11.05 23.06 -8.00
C GLU A 67 -9.75 22.61 -8.67
N SER A 68 -9.23 21.46 -8.27
CA SER A 68 -7.97 20.90 -8.79
C SER A 68 -8.05 19.39 -8.90
N PHE A 69 -7.22 18.81 -9.76
CA PHE A 69 -7.07 17.38 -9.88
C PHE A 69 -5.71 16.89 -9.39
N PHE A 70 -5.68 15.72 -8.78
CA PHE A 70 -4.50 14.92 -8.56
C PHE A 70 -4.59 13.70 -9.44
N LEU A 71 -3.72 13.65 -10.45
CA LEU A 71 -3.60 12.52 -11.36
C LEU A 71 -2.47 11.62 -10.84
N ILE A 72 -2.82 10.52 -10.21
CA ILE A 72 -1.87 9.57 -9.64
C ILE A 72 -1.89 8.30 -10.49
N HIS A 73 -0.75 7.96 -11.09
CA HIS A 73 -0.61 6.76 -11.90
C HIS A 73 0.37 5.79 -11.25
N THR A 74 -0.03 4.54 -11.06
CA THR A 74 0.90 3.45 -10.72
C THR A 74 1.29 2.73 -12.00
N LEU A 75 2.58 2.74 -12.33
CA LEU A 75 3.05 2.15 -13.59
C LEU A 75 3.01 0.62 -13.55
N PRO A 76 2.52 -0.03 -14.62
CA PRO A 76 2.65 -1.47 -14.77
C PRO A 76 4.12 -1.87 -14.98
N GLU A 77 4.48 -3.07 -14.53
CA GLU A 77 5.80 -3.62 -14.81
C GLU A 77 6.02 -3.75 -16.33
N GLY A 78 7.15 -3.26 -16.82
CA GLY A 78 7.56 -3.39 -18.22
C GLY A 78 7.21 -2.21 -19.13
N MET A 79 6.56 -1.15 -18.64
CA MET A 79 6.45 0.08 -19.42
C MET A 79 7.84 0.71 -19.64
N PRO A 80 8.23 1.03 -20.89
CA PRO A 80 9.51 1.69 -21.14
C PRO A 80 9.59 3.06 -20.47
N GLU A 81 10.65 3.33 -19.72
CA GLU A 81 10.80 4.59 -18.97
C GLU A 81 10.80 5.82 -19.89
N ALA A 82 11.28 5.66 -21.13
CA ALA A 82 11.27 6.69 -22.15
C ALA A 82 9.83 7.12 -22.56
N GLU A 83 8.85 6.23 -22.40
CA GLU A 83 7.46 6.49 -22.77
C GLU A 83 6.64 7.10 -21.63
N VAL A 84 7.06 6.89 -20.37
CA VAL A 84 6.34 7.37 -19.17
C VAL A 84 6.08 8.88 -19.22
N GLY A 85 7.06 9.67 -19.64
CA GLY A 85 6.89 11.12 -19.74
C GLY A 85 5.83 11.53 -20.74
N CYS A 86 5.85 10.92 -21.94
CA CYS A 86 4.86 11.18 -22.99
C CYS A 86 3.46 10.72 -22.55
N TYR A 87 3.39 9.57 -21.87
CA TYR A 87 2.16 9.04 -21.30
C TYR A 87 1.55 10.00 -20.28
N MET A 88 2.33 10.43 -19.28
CA MET A 88 1.87 11.37 -18.25
C MET A 88 1.44 12.71 -18.85
N PHE A 89 2.20 13.23 -19.83
CA PHE A 89 1.83 14.45 -20.54
C PHE A 89 0.48 14.31 -21.26
N THR A 90 0.29 13.19 -21.98
CA THR A 90 -0.97 12.89 -22.70
C THR A 90 -2.17 12.80 -21.76
N ARG A 91 -2.01 12.16 -20.60
CA ARG A 91 -3.10 12.04 -19.61
C ARG A 91 -3.43 13.37 -18.96
N PHE A 92 -2.40 14.15 -18.62
CA PHE A 92 -2.55 15.52 -18.13
C PHE A 92 -3.33 16.39 -19.11
N THR A 93 -2.93 16.42 -20.40
CA THR A 93 -3.56 17.32 -21.38
C THR A 93 -5.02 16.98 -21.61
N ARG A 94 -5.39 15.69 -21.67
CA ARG A 94 -6.80 15.25 -21.79
C ARG A 94 -7.66 15.74 -20.62
N LEU A 95 -7.15 15.60 -19.40
CA LEU A 95 -7.88 16.02 -18.21
C LEU A 95 -8.02 17.55 -18.16
N TYR A 96 -6.93 18.26 -18.48
CA TYR A 96 -6.91 19.72 -18.51
C TYR A 96 -7.82 20.29 -19.61
N GLU A 97 -7.78 19.74 -20.82
CA GLU A 97 -8.63 20.15 -21.95
C GLU A 97 -10.12 19.99 -21.62
N LYS A 98 -10.49 18.88 -20.97
CA LYS A 98 -11.88 18.57 -20.66
C LYS A 98 -12.48 19.47 -19.57
N TYR A 99 -11.71 19.82 -18.55
CA TYR A 99 -12.25 20.46 -17.34
C TYR A 99 -11.70 21.86 -17.04
N GLY A 100 -10.52 22.21 -17.57
CA GLY A 100 -9.88 23.51 -17.36
C GLY A 100 -9.35 23.75 -15.93
N PHE A 101 -9.28 22.73 -15.08
CA PHE A 101 -8.76 22.84 -13.72
C PHE A 101 -7.27 22.48 -13.64
N PRO A 102 -6.49 23.10 -12.73
CA PRO A 102 -5.12 22.69 -12.45
C PRO A 102 -5.03 21.19 -12.15
N VAL A 103 -3.99 20.54 -12.69
CA VAL A 103 -3.74 19.10 -12.48
C VAL A 103 -2.35 18.92 -11.87
N TYR A 104 -2.27 18.16 -10.79
CA TYR A 104 -1.04 17.75 -10.11
C TYR A 104 -0.69 16.30 -10.50
N PRO A 105 0.23 16.08 -11.45
CA PRO A 105 0.58 14.75 -11.95
C PRO A 105 1.61 14.06 -11.03
N VAL A 106 1.31 12.83 -10.66
CA VAL A 106 2.14 11.95 -9.83
C VAL A 106 2.24 10.58 -10.51
N VAL A 107 3.44 10.04 -10.57
CA VAL A 107 3.69 8.68 -11.03
C VAL A 107 4.42 7.87 -9.97
N ILE A 108 3.99 6.62 -9.78
CA ILE A 108 4.54 5.68 -8.82
C ILE A 108 5.17 4.52 -9.58
N PHE A 109 6.45 4.27 -9.31
CA PHE A 109 7.19 3.11 -9.82
C PHE A 109 7.26 2.05 -8.71
N PRO A 110 6.42 0.99 -8.77
CA PRO A 110 6.45 -0.08 -7.78
C PRO A 110 7.61 -1.08 -7.98
N TYR A 111 8.47 -0.85 -8.99
CA TYR A 111 9.64 -1.64 -9.35
C TYR A 111 10.89 -0.77 -9.45
N TYR A 112 12.07 -1.42 -9.45
CA TYR A 112 13.36 -0.74 -9.48
C TYR A 112 13.61 -0.07 -10.84
N VAL A 113 14.12 1.16 -10.82
CA VAL A 113 14.52 1.90 -12.03
C VAL A 113 15.97 2.35 -11.91
N PRO A 114 16.86 2.00 -12.87
CA PRO A 114 18.23 2.49 -12.89
C PRO A 114 18.32 4.02 -12.84
N LEU A 115 19.23 4.57 -12.04
CA LEU A 115 19.39 6.02 -11.82
C LEU A 115 19.43 6.86 -13.11
N HIS A 116 20.09 6.36 -14.16
CA HIS A 116 20.25 7.08 -15.44
C HIS A 116 18.95 7.13 -16.28
N LEU A 117 17.97 6.27 -15.99
CA LEU A 117 16.65 6.24 -16.62
C LEU A 117 15.61 7.04 -15.83
N LYS A 118 15.97 7.55 -14.65
CA LYS A 118 15.06 8.35 -13.84
C LYS A 118 14.81 9.70 -14.50
N ARG A 119 13.53 10.01 -14.66
CA ARG A 119 13.02 11.24 -15.26
C ARG A 119 11.82 11.71 -14.46
N ASP A 120 11.75 13.01 -14.24
CA ASP A 120 10.61 13.74 -13.65
C ASP A 120 10.04 14.79 -14.62
N THR A 121 10.57 14.80 -15.85
CA THR A 121 10.28 15.80 -16.86
C THR A 121 10.08 15.11 -18.22
N TYR A 122 9.03 15.49 -18.94
CA TYR A 122 8.86 15.22 -20.36
C TYR A 122 9.21 16.47 -21.16
N ARG A 123 9.95 16.28 -22.26
CA ARG A 123 10.35 17.37 -23.15
C ARG A 123 9.96 17.07 -24.59
N LEU A 124 9.39 18.07 -25.25
CA LEU A 124 9.19 18.09 -26.69
C LEU A 124 10.09 19.18 -27.24
N GLU A 125 11.13 18.79 -27.98
CA GLU A 125 12.20 19.68 -28.43
C GLU A 125 12.29 19.65 -29.96
N PHE A 126 12.51 20.82 -30.56
CA PHE A 126 13.05 20.95 -31.92
C PHE A 126 14.53 21.33 -31.81
N VAL A 127 15.27 21.22 -32.91
CA VAL A 127 16.73 21.47 -32.97
C VAL A 127 17.15 22.79 -32.30
N ASN A 128 16.30 23.81 -32.30
CA ASN A 128 16.60 25.14 -31.79
C ASN A 128 15.81 25.55 -30.53
N GLN A 129 14.86 24.73 -30.03
CA GLN A 129 13.95 25.16 -28.97
C GLN A 129 13.25 24.01 -28.23
N ASP A 130 13.14 24.15 -26.90
CA ASP A 130 12.23 23.37 -26.07
C ASP A 130 10.80 23.91 -26.23
N ILE A 131 9.90 23.15 -26.86
CA ILE A 131 8.50 23.54 -27.07
C ILE A 131 7.65 23.22 -25.85
N VAL A 132 7.87 22.06 -25.26
CA VAL A 132 7.19 21.64 -24.02
C VAL A 132 8.23 21.21 -23.02
N ARG A 133 8.08 21.70 -21.79
CA ARG A 133 8.75 21.16 -20.61
C ARG A 133 7.69 20.88 -19.55
N PHE A 134 7.27 19.62 -19.47
CA PHE A 134 6.23 19.15 -18.56
C PHE A 134 6.86 18.45 -17.36
N ASN A 135 6.59 18.92 -16.15
CA ASN A 135 7.11 18.32 -14.92
C ASN A 135 6.02 17.49 -14.24
N TYR A 136 6.41 16.36 -13.68
CA TYR A 136 5.55 15.52 -12.86
C TYR A 136 6.30 15.00 -11.64
N LYS A 137 5.56 14.64 -10.59
CA LYS A 137 6.16 14.05 -9.40
C LYS A 137 6.35 12.56 -9.57
N VAL A 138 7.47 12.05 -9.06
CA VAL A 138 7.85 10.65 -9.20
C VAL A 138 8.13 10.05 -7.83
N ILE A 139 7.55 8.89 -7.57
CA ILE A 139 7.83 8.08 -6.40
C ILE A 139 8.45 6.76 -6.86
N TYR A 140 9.75 6.61 -6.70
CA TYR A 140 10.47 5.35 -6.92
C TYR A 140 10.27 4.42 -5.72
N LEU A 141 9.07 3.86 -5.57
CA LEU A 141 8.65 3.14 -4.37
C LEU A 141 9.59 1.97 -4.03
N ALA A 142 9.98 1.17 -5.02
CA ALA A 142 10.89 0.02 -4.83
C ALA A 142 12.31 0.40 -4.38
N GLU A 143 12.67 1.68 -4.44
CA GLU A 143 13.98 2.18 -4.03
C GLU A 143 13.97 2.85 -2.65
N LEU A 144 12.79 3.15 -2.12
CA LEU A 144 12.65 3.66 -0.76
C LEU A 144 13.03 2.56 0.23
N HIS A 145 13.78 2.92 1.28
CA HIS A 145 14.16 1.96 2.31
C HIS A 145 13.03 1.88 3.34
N TRP A 146 12.44 0.69 3.54
CA TRP A 146 11.27 0.52 4.42
C TRP A 146 11.52 1.01 5.85
N ARG A 147 12.75 0.85 6.36
CA ARG A 147 13.15 1.31 7.70
C ARG A 147 12.97 2.82 7.91
N ASP A 148 13.10 3.61 6.85
CA ASP A 148 12.89 5.06 6.91
C ASP A 148 11.42 5.39 7.19
N PHE A 149 10.51 4.42 7.07
CA PHE A 149 9.07 4.63 7.25
C PHE A 149 8.54 4.23 8.63
N LEU A 150 9.37 3.62 9.48
CA LEU A 150 8.95 3.06 10.79
C LEU A 150 8.45 4.10 11.80
N HIS A 151 8.85 5.36 11.62
CA HIS A 151 8.48 6.45 12.52
C HIS A 151 7.16 7.13 12.13
N TYR A 152 6.63 6.88 10.91
CA TYR A 152 5.38 7.48 10.49
C TYR A 152 4.19 6.72 11.08
N ARG A 153 3.32 7.44 11.77
CA ARG A 153 1.98 6.95 12.16
C ARG A 153 0.99 7.10 11.00
N ASN A 154 1.34 6.50 9.86
CA ASN A 154 0.60 6.67 8.61
C ASN A 154 0.21 5.29 8.01
N PRO A 155 -1.08 5.02 7.76
CA PRO A 155 -1.54 3.73 7.21
C PRO A 155 -0.97 3.39 5.84
N VAL A 156 -0.71 4.41 5.00
CA VAL A 156 -0.11 4.23 3.67
C VAL A 156 1.35 3.80 3.80
N ALA A 157 2.10 4.40 4.73
CA ALA A 157 3.47 3.98 5.01
C ALA A 157 3.52 2.50 5.40
N ILE A 158 2.62 2.08 6.30
CA ILE A 158 2.50 0.68 6.74
C ILE A 158 2.27 -0.26 5.55
N ALA A 159 1.31 0.05 4.69
CA ALA A 159 1.00 -0.78 3.53
C ALA A 159 2.16 -0.80 2.52
N LEU A 160 2.69 0.37 2.17
CA LEU A 160 3.67 0.51 1.09
C LEU A 160 5.06 -0.03 1.44
N MET A 161 5.41 -0.18 2.73
CA MET A 161 6.64 -0.88 3.14
C MET A 161 6.76 -2.27 2.50
N ALA A 162 5.65 -2.94 2.20
CA ALA A 162 5.63 -4.23 1.53
C ALA A 162 6.10 -4.19 0.06
N LYS A 163 6.11 -3.01 -0.57
CA LYS A 163 6.57 -2.78 -1.95
C LYS A 163 7.82 -1.89 -2.04
N MET A 164 8.44 -1.60 -0.90
CA MET A 164 9.71 -0.87 -0.81
C MET A 164 10.91 -1.80 -0.99
N ARG A 165 12.12 -1.27 -0.81
CA ARG A 165 13.35 -2.07 -0.84
C ARG A 165 13.43 -2.99 0.38
N VAL A 166 12.95 -4.23 0.24
CA VAL A 166 12.97 -5.26 1.29
C VAL A 166 13.90 -6.41 0.88
N ALA A 167 14.93 -6.68 1.68
CA ALA A 167 15.78 -7.85 1.46
C ALA A 167 15.00 -9.14 1.79
N PRO A 168 15.25 -10.27 1.09
CA PRO A 168 14.54 -11.54 1.34
C PRO A 168 14.53 -11.97 2.82
N GLU A 169 15.64 -11.78 3.51
CA GLU A 169 15.83 -12.09 4.93
C GLU A 169 15.08 -11.13 5.88
N GLU A 170 14.73 -9.92 5.42
CA GLU A 170 14.01 -8.93 6.22
C GLU A 170 12.49 -9.04 6.09
N ARG A 171 11.96 -9.90 5.20
CA ARG A 171 10.51 -10.01 4.94
C ARG A 171 9.68 -10.21 6.21
N LEU A 172 10.11 -11.13 7.08
CA LEU A 172 9.43 -11.39 8.36
C LEU A 172 9.48 -10.18 9.30
N THR A 173 10.60 -9.47 9.31
CA THR A 173 10.78 -8.25 10.09
C THR A 173 9.81 -7.18 9.60
N VAL A 174 9.70 -6.96 8.29
CA VAL A 174 8.78 -5.97 7.71
C VAL A 174 7.33 -6.31 8.07
N ILE A 175 6.91 -7.56 7.95
CA ILE A 175 5.55 -7.98 8.31
C ILE A 175 5.28 -7.73 9.80
N THR A 176 6.24 -8.05 10.67
CA THR A 176 6.13 -7.79 12.12
C THR A 176 5.97 -6.31 12.41
N GLU A 177 6.78 -5.47 11.76
CA GLU A 177 6.72 -4.02 11.91
C GLU A 177 5.41 -3.44 11.38
N CYS A 178 4.90 -3.95 10.25
CA CYS A 178 3.58 -3.57 9.75
C CYS A 178 2.47 -3.87 10.77
N LEU A 179 2.47 -5.08 11.35
CA LEU A 179 1.52 -5.48 12.38
C LEU A 179 1.63 -4.59 13.63
N ARG A 180 2.86 -4.34 14.10
CA ARG A 180 3.13 -3.46 15.24
C ARG A 180 2.59 -2.05 14.99
N MET A 181 2.87 -1.49 13.82
CA MET A 181 2.43 -0.14 13.45
C MET A 181 0.90 -0.07 13.27
N MET A 182 0.24 -1.10 12.74
CA MET A 182 -1.23 -1.15 12.68
C MET A 182 -1.88 -1.12 14.06
N GLY A 183 -1.22 -1.66 15.08
CA GLY A 183 -1.65 -1.54 16.48
C GLY A 183 -1.50 -0.13 17.07
N MET A 184 -0.65 0.72 16.49
CA MET A 184 -0.39 2.09 16.96
C MET A 184 -1.25 3.15 16.28
N VAL A 185 -1.83 2.84 15.12
CA VAL A 185 -2.70 3.75 14.37
C VAL A 185 -4.16 3.41 14.65
N THR A 186 -4.97 4.43 14.90
CA THR A 186 -6.42 4.24 15.05
C THR A 186 -7.05 4.01 13.68
N LEU A 187 -7.44 2.76 13.41
CA LEU A 187 -8.08 2.33 12.17
C LEU A 187 -9.26 1.43 12.50
N ASP A 188 -10.34 1.56 11.74
CA ASP A 188 -11.44 0.61 11.76
C ASP A 188 -11.01 -0.77 11.19
N SER A 189 -11.83 -1.79 11.43
CA SER A 189 -11.53 -3.16 11.03
C SER A 189 -11.40 -3.32 9.51
N ALA A 190 -12.16 -2.57 8.71
CA ALA A 190 -12.11 -2.66 7.25
C ALA A 190 -10.79 -2.08 6.70
N LYS A 191 -10.35 -0.93 7.24
CA LYS A 191 -9.07 -0.30 6.91
C LYS A 191 -7.88 -1.14 7.32
N LYS A 192 -7.92 -1.78 8.50
CA LYS A 192 -6.90 -2.74 8.93
C LYS A 192 -6.83 -3.93 7.99
N LEU A 193 -7.98 -4.48 7.61
CA LEU A 193 -8.06 -5.59 6.67
C LEU A 193 -7.50 -5.21 5.29
N LEU A 194 -7.78 -4.01 4.79
CA LEU A 194 -7.22 -3.50 3.54
C LEU A 194 -5.69 -3.47 3.58
N ILE A 195 -5.10 -2.89 4.62
CA ILE A 195 -3.63 -2.85 4.79
C ILE A 195 -3.07 -4.26 4.90
N ALA A 196 -3.68 -5.13 5.71
CA ALA A 196 -3.23 -6.51 5.86
C ALA A 196 -3.25 -7.27 4.53
N ARG A 197 -4.33 -7.15 3.75
CA ARG A 197 -4.43 -7.75 2.41
C ARG A 197 -3.39 -7.20 1.43
N PHE A 198 -3.09 -5.90 1.52
CA PHE A 198 -2.05 -5.28 0.71
C PHE A 198 -0.66 -5.83 1.08
N VAL A 199 -0.35 -5.94 2.37
CA VAL A 199 0.94 -6.49 2.82
C VAL A 199 1.07 -7.96 2.42
N ASP A 200 0.04 -8.77 2.64
CA ASP A 200 0.03 -10.20 2.29
C ASP A 200 0.23 -10.45 0.78
N ALA A 201 -0.46 -9.67 -0.05
CA ALA A 201 -0.31 -9.75 -1.50
C ALA A 201 1.13 -9.48 -1.95
N ASN A 202 1.80 -8.51 -1.32
CA ASN A 202 3.09 -8.00 -1.80
C ASN A 202 4.31 -8.60 -1.08
N LEU A 203 4.12 -9.20 0.09
CA LEU A 203 5.13 -9.95 0.84
C LEU A 203 4.59 -11.34 1.21
N PRO A 204 4.35 -12.23 0.22
CA PRO A 204 3.85 -13.57 0.52
C PRO A 204 4.88 -14.35 1.34
N LEU A 205 4.41 -14.95 2.42
CA LEU A 205 5.21 -15.80 3.29
C LEU A 205 5.41 -17.18 2.63
N PRO A 206 6.65 -17.67 2.49
CA PRO A 206 6.89 -19.06 2.11
C PRO A 206 6.23 -20.01 3.12
N ALA A 207 5.54 -21.06 2.68
CA ALA A 207 4.66 -21.87 3.54
C ALA A 207 5.31 -22.36 4.86
N VAL A 208 6.59 -22.78 4.79
CA VAL A 208 7.33 -23.29 5.96
C VAL A 208 7.73 -22.17 6.93
N GLU A 209 8.19 -21.04 6.40
CA GLU A 209 8.60 -19.87 7.20
C GLU A 209 7.39 -19.14 7.76
N GLY A 210 6.31 -19.07 6.98
CA GLY A 210 5.04 -18.47 7.37
C GLY A 210 4.41 -19.17 8.57
N ARG A 211 4.39 -20.50 8.61
CA ARG A 211 3.89 -21.23 9.79
C ARG A 211 4.70 -20.90 11.04
N LYS A 212 6.03 -20.99 10.98
CA LYS A 212 6.91 -20.69 12.13
C LYS A 212 6.72 -19.25 12.61
N PHE A 213 6.54 -18.32 11.67
CA PHE A 213 6.31 -16.92 11.96
C PHE A 213 4.93 -16.64 12.57
N LEU A 214 3.85 -17.20 12.02
CA LEU A 214 2.51 -17.08 12.59
C LEU A 214 2.46 -17.66 14.01
N LEU A 215 3.13 -18.81 14.23
CA LEU A 215 3.28 -19.39 15.56
C LEU A 215 3.99 -18.45 16.53
N SER A 216 5.10 -17.83 16.13
CA SER A 216 5.85 -16.93 17.02
C SER A 216 5.05 -15.67 17.36
N LEU A 217 4.33 -15.10 16.39
CA LEU A 217 3.44 -13.95 16.61
C LEU A 217 2.29 -14.31 17.56
N LEU A 218 1.62 -15.43 17.30
CA LEU A 218 0.52 -15.90 18.12
C LEU A 218 0.98 -16.17 19.55
N MET A 219 2.11 -16.85 19.71
CA MET A 219 2.70 -17.14 21.03
C MET A 219 3.02 -15.86 21.81
N ASN A 220 3.63 -14.87 21.15
CA ASN A 220 3.92 -13.58 21.77
C ASN A 220 2.65 -12.81 22.16
N SER A 221 1.61 -12.85 21.32
CA SER A 221 0.32 -12.23 21.59
C SER A 221 -0.39 -12.89 22.78
N LEU A 222 -0.47 -14.23 22.80
CA LEU A 222 -1.07 -15.00 23.89
C LEU A 222 -0.35 -14.75 25.22
N LYS A 223 0.99 -14.76 25.25
CA LYS A 223 1.77 -14.44 26.46
C LYS A 223 1.52 -13.02 26.96
N ARG A 224 1.28 -12.08 26.06
CA ARG A 224 0.96 -10.70 26.43
C ARG A 224 -0.45 -10.55 27.00
N CYS A 225 -1.41 -11.32 26.50
CA CYS A 225 -2.80 -11.29 26.96
C CYS A 225 -3.02 -12.11 28.24
N LEU A 226 -2.41 -13.28 28.35
CA LEU A 226 -2.70 -14.29 29.37
C LEU A 226 -1.58 -14.43 30.43
N GLY A 227 -0.42 -13.80 30.22
CA GLY A 227 0.73 -13.91 31.11
C GLY A 227 1.56 -15.17 30.86
N GLU A 228 2.00 -15.84 31.92
CA GLU A 228 2.79 -17.08 31.81
C GLU A 228 1.92 -18.25 31.32
N ILE A 229 2.36 -18.87 30.22
CA ILE A 229 1.76 -20.06 29.64
C ILE A 229 2.68 -21.24 29.93
N SER A 230 2.13 -22.38 30.36
CA SER A 230 2.94 -23.56 30.67
C SER A 230 3.60 -24.14 29.43
N SER A 231 4.77 -24.77 29.60
CA SER A 231 5.52 -25.39 28.49
C SER A 231 4.72 -26.50 27.78
N GLU A 232 3.76 -27.12 28.47
CA GLU A 232 2.85 -28.11 27.89
C GLU A 232 1.87 -27.48 26.89
N VAL A 233 1.25 -26.35 27.26
CA VAL A 233 0.35 -25.60 26.38
C VAL A 233 1.12 -25.02 25.19
N GLU A 234 2.36 -24.53 25.40
CA GLU A 234 3.22 -24.09 24.31
C GLU A 234 3.51 -25.19 23.29
N ALA A 235 3.82 -26.40 23.75
CA ALA A 235 4.08 -27.55 22.88
C ALA A 235 2.84 -27.93 22.05
N ARG A 236 1.64 -27.83 22.65
CA ARG A 236 0.37 -28.05 21.94
C ARG A 236 0.14 -27.03 20.84
N ILE A 237 0.38 -25.75 21.12
CA ILE A 237 0.25 -24.67 20.13
C ILE A 237 1.22 -24.87 18.96
N CYS A 238 2.47 -25.27 19.23
CA CYS A 238 3.47 -25.54 18.19
C CYS A 238 3.05 -26.64 17.18
N ASN A 239 2.20 -27.58 17.62
CA ASN A 239 1.74 -28.68 16.79
C ASN A 239 0.53 -28.32 15.89
N LEU A 240 -0.16 -27.20 16.14
CA LEU A 240 -1.34 -26.77 15.37
C LEU A 240 -1.06 -26.57 13.88
N SER A 241 -2.03 -26.90 13.03
CA SER A 241 -2.00 -26.60 11.58
C SER A 241 -2.05 -25.08 11.31
N ILE A 242 -1.77 -24.66 10.07
CA ILE A 242 -1.84 -23.23 9.70
C ILE A 242 -3.27 -22.71 9.85
N GLU A 243 -4.27 -23.52 9.51
CA GLU A 243 -5.70 -23.20 9.65
C GLU A 243 -6.06 -23.01 11.13
N GLN A 244 -5.61 -23.92 12.00
CA GLN A 244 -5.85 -23.83 13.44
C GLN A 244 -5.14 -22.61 14.06
N ILE A 245 -3.91 -22.29 13.63
CA ILE A 245 -3.19 -21.08 14.07
C ILE A 245 -3.96 -19.81 13.67
N ALA A 246 -4.50 -19.78 12.45
CA ALA A 246 -5.28 -18.66 11.97
C ALA A 246 -6.59 -18.49 12.77
N GLU A 247 -7.26 -19.60 13.11
CA GLU A 247 -8.49 -19.55 13.91
C GLU A 247 -8.20 -19.13 15.36
N LEU A 248 -7.17 -19.70 15.98
CA LEU A 248 -6.70 -19.29 17.29
C LEU A 248 -6.36 -17.80 17.34
N GLY A 249 -5.75 -17.26 16.27
CA GLY A 249 -5.47 -15.84 16.12
C GLY A 249 -6.70 -14.92 16.09
N LYS A 250 -7.87 -15.41 15.66
CA LYS A 250 -9.14 -14.66 15.69
C LYS A 250 -9.79 -14.73 17.06
N GLU A 251 -9.70 -15.88 17.71
CA GLU A 251 -10.38 -16.15 18.98
C GLU A 251 -9.59 -15.69 20.20
N GLN A 252 -8.28 -15.45 20.07
CA GLN A 252 -7.40 -15.08 21.19
C GLN A 252 -7.89 -13.91 22.05
N PHE A 253 -8.64 -12.97 21.46
CA PHE A 253 -9.17 -11.80 22.17
C PHE A 253 -10.39 -12.12 23.04
N LYS A 254 -10.94 -13.33 22.95
CA LYS A 254 -12.06 -13.82 23.77
C LYS A 254 -11.59 -14.49 25.07
N PHE A 255 -10.30 -14.83 25.17
CA PHE A 255 -9.76 -15.52 26.34
C PHE A 255 -9.53 -14.55 27.49
N SER A 256 -10.03 -14.90 28.66
CA SER A 256 -9.86 -14.14 29.91
C SER A 256 -8.66 -14.66 30.71
N ASP A 257 -8.39 -15.96 30.65
CA ASP A 257 -7.25 -16.60 31.31
C ASP A 257 -6.69 -17.80 30.51
N ALA A 258 -5.66 -18.46 31.06
CA ALA A 258 -5.02 -19.59 30.42
C ALA A 258 -5.92 -20.84 30.33
N ALA A 259 -6.97 -20.96 31.14
CA ALA A 259 -7.89 -22.09 31.08
C ALA A 259 -8.78 -22.02 29.84
N ASP A 260 -9.24 -20.82 29.46
CA ASP A 260 -10.00 -20.61 28.21
C ASP A 260 -9.21 -21.08 26.97
N LEU A 261 -7.89 -20.84 26.97
CA LEU A 261 -6.98 -21.30 25.91
C LEU A 261 -6.84 -22.82 25.89
N VAL A 262 -6.75 -23.47 27.06
CA VAL A 262 -6.68 -24.93 27.16
C VAL A 262 -7.97 -25.57 26.66
N ASP A 263 -9.12 -25.04 27.08
CA ASP A 263 -10.45 -25.48 26.64
C ASP A 263 -10.61 -25.37 25.12
N TRP A 264 -10.10 -24.28 24.53
CA TRP A 264 -10.08 -24.10 23.08
C TRP A 264 -9.23 -25.17 22.39
N LEU A 265 -8.00 -25.40 22.89
CA LEU A 265 -7.09 -26.40 22.35
C LEU A 265 -7.65 -27.82 22.46
N ASP A 266 -8.42 -28.11 23.51
CA ASP A 266 -9.08 -29.41 23.68
C ASP A 266 -10.21 -29.63 22.67
N ARG A 267 -10.95 -28.57 22.29
CA ARG A 267 -12.03 -28.67 21.29
C ARG A 267 -11.50 -28.84 19.87
N GLU A 268 -10.44 -28.12 19.51
CA GLU A 268 -9.93 -28.05 18.13
C GLU A 268 -8.92 -29.16 17.78
N VAL A 269 -8.29 -29.80 18.76
CA VAL A 269 -7.35 -30.92 18.52
C VAL A 269 -8.08 -32.28 18.49
N THR A 270 -9.34 -32.34 18.92
CA THR A 270 -10.14 -33.57 18.99
C THR A 270 -11.06 -33.77 17.77
N ASN A 271 -11.09 -32.82 16.82
CA ASN A 271 -11.78 -32.90 15.53
C ASN A 271 -10.77 -32.93 14.37
#